data_AF-A0A7V0P1S0-F1
#
_entry.id   AF-A0A7V0P1S0-F1
#
_cell.length_a   1.000
_cell.length_b   1.000
_cell.length_c   1.000
_cell.angle_alpha   90.00
_cell.angle_beta   90.00
_cell.angle_gamma   90.00
#
_symmetry.space_group_name_H-M   'P 1'
#
loop_
_entity.id
_entity.type
_entity.pdbx_description
1 polymer ?
#
loop_
_entity_poly.entity_id
_entity_poly.type
_entity_poly.pdbx_seq_one_letter_code
_entity_poly.pdbx_strand_id
1 'polypeptide(L)' 'MLDMVLTTGVVHLTLGNLIMWLIAFFFIYLAITKNYEPLLLVPIGFGILVVNLPLTFLMQ' A
#
# COMPACT_ATOMS: atom_id res chain seq x y z
N MET A 1 11.16 -3.45 -25.78
CA MET A 1 11.30 -4.61 -24.84
C MET A 1 11.90 -4.15 -23.52
N LEU A 2 13.08 -3.50 -23.52
CA LEU A 2 13.71 -2.98 -22.30
C LEU A 2 12.89 -1.88 -21.61
N ASP A 3 12.27 -0.99 -22.39
CA ASP A 3 11.47 0.13 -21.87
C ASP A 3 10.22 -0.34 -21.11
N MET A 4 9.61 -1.45 -21.54
CA MET A 4 8.46 -2.06 -20.87
C MET A 4 8.83 -2.62 -19.50
N VAL A 5 10.04 -3.14 -19.35
CA VAL A 5 10.54 -3.61 -18.04
C VAL A 5 10.78 -2.42 -17.11
N LEU A 6 11.39 -1.36 -17.62
CA LEU A 6 11.68 -0.15 -16.84
C LEU A 6 10.43 0.63 -16.41
N THR A 7 9.35 0.61 -17.21
CA THR A 7 8.06 1.21 -16.82
C THR A 7 7.20 0.33 -15.92
N THR A 8 7.65 -0.86 -15.54
CA THR A 8 6.90 -1.66 -14.56
C THR A 8 6.98 -1.00 -13.18
N GLY A 9 5.85 -1.00 -12.47
CA GLY A 9 5.81 -0.54 -11.07
C GLY A 9 6.74 -1.34 -10.16
N VAL A 10 7.11 -2.56 -10.57
CA VAL A 10 8.03 -3.42 -9.80
C VAL A 10 9.44 -2.84 -9.75
N VAL A 11 9.91 -2.18 -10.82
CA VAL A 11 11.24 -1.56 -10.86
C VAL A 11 11.31 -0.28 -10.00
N HIS A 12 10.17 0.37 -9.77
CA HIS A 12 10.06 1.59 -8.98
C HIS A 12 9.64 1.35 -7.52
N LEU A 13 9.60 0.08 -7.08
CA LEU A 13 9.34 -0.27 -5.69
C LEU A 13 10.50 0.20 -4.80
N THR A 14 10.21 1.14 -3.91
CA THR A 14 11.16 1.54 -2.86
C THR A 14 10.98 0.65 -1.62
N LEU A 15 12.03 0.56 -0.80
CA LEU A 15 11.94 -0.07 0.53
C LEU A 15 10.87 0.59 1.41
N GLY A 16 10.61 1.88 1.24
CA GLY A 16 9.56 2.60 1.97
C GLY A 16 8.17 2.08 1.65
N ASN A 17 7.87 1.81 0.38
CA ASN A 17 6.56 1.29 -0.03
C ASN A 17 6.29 -0.09 0.59
N LEU A 18 7.30 -0.96 0.64
CA LEU A 18 7.23 -2.28 1.29
C LEU A 18 6.89 -2.17 2.78
N ILE A 19 7.54 -1.25 3.50
CA ILE A 19 7.26 -1.01 4.92
C ILE A 19 5.83 -0.50 5.11
N MET A 20 5.39 0.44 4.28
CA MET A 20 4.03 1.00 4.37
C MET A 20 2.95 -0.04 4.04
N TRP A 21 3.21 -0.98 3.12
CA TRP A 21 2.29 -2.10 2.87
C TRP A 21 2.19 -3.03 4.07
N LEU A 22 3.30 -3.33 4.75
CA LEU A 22 3.27 -4.11 5.99
C LEU A 22 2.43 -3.41 7.07
N ILE A 23 2.56 -2.09 7.22
CA ILE A 23 1.75 -1.30 8.15
C ILE A 23 0.27 -1.33 7.75
N ALA A 24 -0.05 -1.22 6.46
CA ALA A 24 -1.42 -1.30 5.99
C ALA A 24 -2.07 -2.67 6.29
N PHE A 25 -1.36 -3.75 6.00
CA PHE A 25 -1.83 -5.10 6.34
C PHE A 25 -1.95 -5.30 7.85
N PHE A 26 -1.06 -4.70 8.65
CA PHE A 26 -1.15 -4.73 10.10
C PHE A 26 -2.44 -4.04 10.61
N PHE A 27 -2.80 -2.87 10.07
CA PHE A 27 -4.06 -2.20 10.43
C PHE A 27 -5.30 -2.96 9.97
N ILE A 28 -5.29 -3.52 8.76
CA ILE A 28 -6.39 -4.37 8.27
C ILE A 28 -6.51 -5.64 9.14
N TYR A 29 -5.39 -6.24 9.54
CA TYR A 29 -5.36 -7.39 10.43
C TYR A 29 -5.94 -7.06 11.81
N LEU A 30 -5.59 -5.93 12.41
CA LEU A 30 -6.17 -5.44 13.66
C LEU A 30 -7.68 -5.21 13.53
N ALA A 31 -8.11 -4.60 12.43
CA ALA A 31 -9.52 -4.32 12.18
C ALA A 31 -10.37 -5.60 12.13
N ILE A 32 -9.89 -6.63 11.42
CA ILE A 32 -10.63 -7.88 11.20
C ILE A 32 -10.50 -8.81 12.41
N THR A 33 -9.28 -9.05 12.89
CA THR A 33 -9.02 -10.07 13.93
C THR A 33 -9.38 -9.57 15.32
N LYS A 34 -9.15 -8.29 15.60
CA LYS A 34 -9.35 -7.71 16.92
C LYS A 34 -10.59 -6.81 16.99
N ASN A 35 -11.34 -6.64 15.90
CA ASN A 35 -12.54 -5.80 15.82
C ASN A 35 -12.34 -4.36 16.34
N TYR A 36 -11.11 -3.85 16.29
CA TYR A 36 -10.87 -2.44 16.55
C TYR A 36 -11.43 -1.65 15.37
N GLU A 37 -12.42 -0.79 15.65
CA GLU A 37 -13.04 0.17 14.73
C GLU A 37 -12.93 -0.22 13.24
N PRO A 38 -13.53 -1.36 12.83
CA PRO A 38 -13.29 -1.92 11.51
C PRO A 38 -13.75 -0.99 10.39
N LEU A 39 -14.78 -0.18 10.68
CA LEU A 39 -15.29 0.86 9.80
C LEU A 39 -14.27 1.97 9.50
N LEU A 40 -13.25 2.18 10.36
CA LEU A 40 -12.23 3.21 10.18
C LEU A 40 -10.88 2.61 9.78
N LEU A 41 -10.43 1.55 10.47
CA LEU A 41 -9.11 0.95 10.23
C LEU A 41 -9.00 0.26 8.87
N VAL A 42 -10.09 -0.33 8.35
CA VAL A 42 -10.09 -0.93 7.01
C VAL A 42 -9.92 0.14 5.92
N PRO A 43 -10.71 1.24 5.87
CA PRO A 43 -10.46 2.34 4.93
C PRO A 43 -9.08 2.97 5.07
N ILE A 44 -8.56 3.14 6.29
CA ILE A 44 -7.22 3.70 6.53
C ILE A 44 -6.15 2.79 5.94
N GLY A 45 -6.18 1.48 6.24
CA GLY A 45 -5.25 0.51 5.66
C GLY A 45 -5.34 0.46 4.14
N PHE A 46 -6.54 0.52 3.58
CA PHE A 46 -6.74 0.55 2.13
C PHE A 46 -6.19 1.84 1.50
N GLY A 47 -6.37 2.99 2.15
CA GLY A 47 -5.79 4.27 1.73
C GLY A 47 -4.26 4.24 1.69
N ILE A 48 -3.64 3.65 2.72
CA ILE A 48 -2.18 3.47 2.76
C ILE A 48 -1.69 2.60 1.61
N LEU A 49 -2.37 1.49 1.30
CA LEU A 49 -2.01 0.64 0.15
C LEU A 49 -2.08 1.41 -1.16
N VAL A 50 -3.21 2.07 -1.43
CA VAL A 50 -3.47 2.79 -2.69
C VAL A 50 -2.45 3.90 -2.93
N VAL A 51 -2.13 4.66 -1.88
CA VAL A 51 -1.19 5.79 -1.95
C VAL A 51 0.28 5.35 -2.11
N ASN A 52 0.65 4.17 -1.59
CA ASN A 52 2.02 3.65 -1.64
C ASN A 52 2.25 2.68 -2.82
N LEU A 53 1.36 2.66 -3.81
CA LEU A 53 1.60 1.91 -5.04
C LEU A 53 2.69 2.61 -5.88
N PRO A 54 3.66 1.86 -6.42
CA PRO A 54 4.68 2.43 -7.29
C PRO A 54 4.05 2.93 -8.60
N LEU A 55 4.55 4.06 -9.12
CA LEU A 55 4.06 4.72 -10.34
C LEU A 55 2.62 5.26 -10.27
N THR A 56 2.02 5.34 -9.08
CA THR A 56 0.74 6.04 -8.93
C THR A 56 0.96 7.51 -8.62
N PHE A 57 0.43 8.40 -9.47
CA PHE A 57 0.43 9.86 -9.29
C PHE A 57 -0.57 10.34 -8.22
N LEU A 58 -0.81 9.55 -7.17
CA LEU A 58 -1.88 9.80 -6.20
C LEU A 58 -1.47 10.76 -5.06
N MET A 59 -0.17 10.97 -4.86
CA MET A 59 0.39 11.98 -3.94
C MET A 59 1.49 12.81 -4.63
N GLN A 60 1.25 13.20 -5.88
CA GLN A 60 1.97 14.31 -6.51
C GLN A 60 1.09 15.56 -6.52
#